data_AF-A0A5J4T6M2-F1
#
_entry.id   AF-A0A5J4T6M2-F1
#
_cell.length_a   1.000
_cell.length_b   1.000
_cell.length_c   1.000
_cell.angle_alpha   90.00
_cell.angle_beta   90.00
_cell.angle_gamma   90.00
#
_symmetry.space_group_name_H-M   'P 1'
#
loop_
_entity.id
_entity.type
_entity.pdbx_description
1 polymer ?
#
loop_
_entity_poly.entity_id
_entity_poly.type
_entity_poly.pdbx_seq_one_letter_code
_entity_poly.pdbx_strand_id
1 'polypeptide(L)'
;MLNEVELQKINFNLSQPLARSEVEQRAIQQKLEGDFLILKYTLKDNNDDELRIRIIEIGIAEKLLLMFQSLNLNLITRSISFAFENIAIPSSSRIKNLLYSKKPYPGLIRLLYHPDIEIIDNTIITIYQILLVGSKTPPKQGVHPHFEEIQECNGIVKIFALFRQNQSKKSKDRAVLSIGNIFRAREIPDQNMRTEIISYLKICVNDTDVWIKDQAKWRIKDLMLNPVNRAEVEKDG
;
A
#
# COMPACT_ATOMS: atom_id res chain seq x y z
N MET A 1 14.82 1.09 -22.87
CA MET A 1 15.15 1.25 -21.44
C MET A 1 15.07 2.74 -21.17
N LEU A 2 14.31 3.17 -20.15
CA LEU A 2 14.21 4.59 -19.79
C LEU A 2 15.62 5.13 -19.47
N ASN A 3 16.09 6.07 -20.29
CA ASN A 3 17.37 6.73 -20.05
C ASN A 3 17.19 7.96 -19.15
N GLU A 4 18.31 8.54 -18.71
CA GLU A 4 18.31 9.69 -17.80
C GLU A 4 17.52 10.89 -18.37
N VAL A 5 17.64 11.16 -19.68
CA VAL A 5 16.96 12.28 -20.33
C VAL A 5 15.44 12.08 -20.30
N GLU A 6 14.96 10.86 -20.54
CA GLU A 6 13.53 10.53 -20.49
C GLU A 6 12.98 10.63 -19.06
N LEU A 7 13.74 10.15 -18.07
CA LEU A 7 13.38 10.28 -16.66
C LEU A 7 13.30 11.73 -16.21
N GLN A 8 14.28 12.56 -16.57
CA GLN A 8 14.27 14.00 -16.27
C GLN A 8 13.08 14.71 -16.95
N LYS A 9 12.72 14.31 -18.17
CA LYS A 9 11.54 14.85 -18.87
C LYS A 9 10.24 14.51 -18.13
N ILE A 10 10.05 13.24 -17.74
CA ILE A 10 8.90 12.82 -16.93
C ILE A 10 8.87 13.61 -15.61
N ASN A 11 10.01 13.70 -14.94
CA ASN A 11 10.15 14.41 -13.67
C ASN A 11 9.80 15.91 -13.80
N PHE A 12 10.21 16.55 -14.88
CA PHE A 12 9.88 17.93 -15.21
C PHE A 12 8.38 18.10 -15.48
N ASN A 13 7.78 17.22 -16.26
CA ASN A 13 6.35 17.24 -16.55
C ASN A 13 5.52 17.12 -15.26
N LEU A 14 5.92 16.22 -14.35
CA LEU A 14 5.28 16.03 -13.05
C LEU A 14 5.51 17.18 -12.06
N SER A 15 6.46 18.08 -12.33
CA SER A 15 6.74 19.25 -11.48
C SER A 15 5.86 20.45 -11.79
N GLN A 16 5.03 20.37 -12.83
CA GLN A 16 4.09 21.43 -13.16
C GLN A 16 3.11 21.61 -11.98
N PRO A 17 2.78 22.85 -11.58
CA PRO A 17 1.89 23.09 -10.45
C PRO A 17 0.57 22.34 -10.61
N LEU A 18 0.14 21.64 -9.55
CA LEU A 18 -1.20 21.08 -9.51
C LEU A 18 -2.20 22.24 -9.54
N ALA A 19 -3.08 22.21 -10.53
CA ALA A 19 -3.99 23.31 -10.76
C ALA A 19 -5.11 23.36 -9.71
N ARG A 20 -5.71 24.56 -9.57
CA ARG A 20 -6.70 24.85 -8.54
C ARG A 20 -8.10 24.37 -8.91
N SER A 21 -8.45 24.40 -10.20
CA SER A 21 -9.75 23.93 -10.68
C SER A 21 -9.70 22.50 -11.21
N GLU A 22 -10.82 21.77 -11.14
CA GLU A 22 -10.92 20.42 -11.69
C GLU A 22 -10.67 20.36 -13.20
N VAL A 23 -11.07 21.41 -13.95
CA VAL A 23 -10.85 21.50 -15.40
C VAL A 23 -9.36 21.55 -15.72
N GLU A 24 -8.61 22.38 -15.00
CA GLU A 24 -7.16 22.47 -15.16
C GLU A 24 -6.46 21.19 -14.66
N GLN A 25 -6.90 20.59 -13.55
CA GLN A 25 -6.37 19.31 -13.07
C GLN A 25 -6.56 18.21 -14.12
N ARG A 26 -7.72 18.17 -14.78
CA ARG A 26 -8.00 17.21 -15.87
C ARG A 26 -7.07 17.44 -17.07
N ALA A 27 -6.84 18.69 -17.46
CA ALA A 27 -5.92 19.00 -18.56
C ALA A 27 -4.48 18.57 -18.24
N ILE A 28 -4.01 18.80 -17.01
CA ILE A 28 -2.70 18.34 -16.53
C ILE A 28 -2.64 16.81 -16.56
N GLN A 29 -3.65 16.14 -16.01
CA GLN A 29 -3.69 14.67 -15.99
C GLN A 29 -3.62 14.07 -17.40
N GLN A 30 -4.41 14.59 -18.35
CA GLN A 30 -4.39 14.12 -19.74
C GLN A 30 -3.02 14.28 -20.39
N LYS A 31 -2.31 15.38 -20.10
CA LYS A 31 -0.95 15.62 -20.60
C LYS A 31 0.08 14.63 -20.02
N LEU A 32 -0.11 14.21 -18.77
CA LEU A 32 0.79 13.31 -18.05
C LEU A 32 0.50 11.83 -18.28
N GLU A 33 -0.65 11.47 -18.84
CA GLU A 33 -1.05 10.07 -19.03
C GLU A 33 -0.01 9.26 -19.83
N GLY A 34 0.59 9.88 -20.85
CA GLY A 34 1.69 9.26 -21.61
C GLY A 34 2.91 8.91 -20.74
N ASP A 35 3.29 9.81 -19.83
CA ASP A 35 4.41 9.59 -18.90
C ASP A 35 4.11 8.44 -17.92
N PHE A 36 2.88 8.36 -17.41
CA PHE A 36 2.47 7.26 -16.53
C PHE A 36 2.42 5.91 -17.25
N LEU A 37 1.98 5.88 -18.51
CA LEU A 37 2.03 4.67 -19.33
C LEU A 37 3.47 4.23 -19.59
N ILE A 38 4.37 5.17 -19.88
CA ILE A 38 5.80 4.87 -20.05
C ILE A 38 6.38 4.26 -18.77
N LEU A 39 6.13 4.87 -17.60
CA LEU A 39 6.57 4.33 -16.31
C LEU A 39 5.99 2.93 -16.06
N LYS A 40 4.67 2.77 -16.24
CA LYS A 40 3.96 1.50 -16.06
C LYS A 40 4.60 0.39 -16.89
N TYR A 41 4.72 0.58 -18.21
CA TYR A 41 5.20 -0.48 -19.09
C TYR A 41 6.71 -0.72 -18.98
N THR A 42 7.50 0.27 -18.58
CA THR A 42 8.95 0.09 -18.40
C THR A 42 9.28 -0.70 -17.12
N LEU A 43 8.47 -0.52 -16.08
CA LEU A 43 8.69 -1.14 -14.76
C LEU A 43 7.96 -2.48 -14.58
N LYS A 44 6.87 -2.70 -15.33
CA LYS A 44 6.10 -3.93 -15.26
C LYS A 44 6.97 -5.14 -15.55
N ASP A 45 6.93 -6.13 -14.66
CA ASP A 45 7.67 -7.40 -14.75
C ASP A 45 9.20 -7.24 -14.88
N ASN A 46 9.73 -6.04 -14.60
CA ASN A 46 11.14 -5.71 -14.70
C ASN A 46 11.77 -5.71 -13.30
N ASN A 47 12.85 -6.46 -13.07
CA ASN A 47 13.55 -6.51 -11.77
C ASN A 47 14.68 -5.48 -11.64
N ASP A 48 14.69 -4.44 -12.48
CA ASP A 48 15.69 -3.36 -12.44
C ASP A 48 15.46 -2.42 -11.24
N ASP A 49 16.08 -2.78 -10.11
CA ASP A 49 16.09 -1.95 -8.90
C ASP A 49 16.88 -0.65 -9.09
N GLU A 50 17.91 -0.60 -9.93
CA GLU A 50 18.71 0.61 -10.16
C GLU A 50 17.90 1.69 -10.91
N LEU A 51 17.05 1.29 -11.85
CA LEU A 51 16.07 2.19 -12.44
C LEU A 51 15.08 2.72 -11.40
N ARG A 52 14.58 1.87 -10.50
CA ARG A 52 13.65 2.30 -9.43
C ARG A 52 14.29 3.24 -8.43
N ILE A 53 15.55 2.99 -8.05
CA ILE A 53 16.34 3.89 -7.21
C ILE A 53 16.40 5.27 -7.86
N ARG A 54 16.80 5.35 -9.14
CA ARG A 54 16.85 6.62 -9.87
C ARG A 54 15.50 7.32 -9.91
N ILE A 55 14.41 6.61 -10.24
CA ILE A 55 13.04 7.17 -10.24
C ILE A 55 12.67 7.79 -8.89
N ILE A 56 13.02 7.11 -7.78
CA ILE A 56 12.75 7.61 -6.43
C ILE A 56 13.67 8.78 -6.08
N GLU A 57 14.96 8.71 -6.41
CA GLU A 57 15.95 9.73 -6.08
C GLU A 57 15.71 11.05 -6.82
N ILE A 58 15.26 11.01 -8.07
CA ILE A 58 14.90 12.22 -8.83
C ILE A 58 13.55 12.82 -8.42
N GLY A 59 12.80 12.17 -7.54
CA GLY A 59 11.58 12.68 -6.92
C GLY A 59 10.26 12.35 -7.65
N ILE A 60 10.24 11.39 -8.58
CA ILE A 60 9.00 10.98 -9.26
C ILE A 60 8.03 10.34 -8.26
N ALA A 61 8.52 9.51 -7.34
CA ALA A 61 7.68 8.84 -6.34
C ALA A 61 6.97 9.85 -5.42
N GLU A 62 7.67 10.88 -4.95
CA GLU A 62 7.10 11.97 -4.15
C GLU A 62 6.02 12.73 -4.91
N LYS A 63 6.24 13.00 -6.20
CA LYS A 63 5.24 13.70 -7.04
C LYS A 63 3.98 12.88 -7.23
N LEU A 64 4.10 11.57 -7.46
CA LEU A 64 2.96 10.65 -7.48
C LEU A 64 2.20 10.66 -6.14
N LEU A 65 2.91 10.63 -5.01
CA LEU A 65 2.29 10.71 -3.69
C LEU A 65 1.56 12.05 -3.43
N LEU A 66 2.13 13.16 -3.92
CA LEU A 66 1.47 14.48 -3.85
C LEU A 66 0.21 14.52 -4.71
N MET A 67 0.23 13.91 -5.90
CA MET A 67 -0.95 13.77 -6.74
C MET A 67 -2.05 12.97 -6.05
N PHE A 68 -1.71 11.86 -5.39
CA PHE A 68 -2.66 11.06 -4.62
C PHE A 68 -3.31 11.84 -3.47
N GLN A 69 -2.59 12.79 -2.88
CA GLN A 69 -3.13 13.64 -1.80
C GLN A 69 -3.99 14.79 -2.32
N SER A 70 -3.65 15.35 -3.49
CA SER A 70 -4.15 16.66 -3.90
C SER A 70 -5.17 16.63 -5.03
N LEU A 71 -5.10 15.67 -5.95
CA LEU A 71 -6.05 15.58 -7.08
C LEU A 71 -7.42 15.13 -6.60
N ASN A 72 -8.49 15.58 -7.27
CA ASN A 72 -9.79 14.91 -7.12
C ASN A 72 -9.63 13.40 -7.40
N LEU A 73 -10.19 12.54 -6.55
CA LEU A 73 -10.07 11.08 -6.67
C LEU A 73 -10.45 10.60 -8.09
N ASN A 74 -11.51 11.15 -8.69
CA ASN A 74 -11.98 10.76 -10.02
C ASN A 74 -11.00 11.09 -11.15
N LEU A 75 -9.98 11.91 -10.89
CA LEU A 75 -8.91 12.23 -11.84
C LEU A 75 -7.69 11.31 -11.67
N ILE A 76 -7.70 10.43 -10.66
CA ILE A 76 -6.62 9.47 -10.46
C ILE A 76 -6.91 8.27 -11.37
N THR A 77 -6.22 8.20 -12.50
CA THR A 77 -6.41 7.09 -13.44
C THR A 77 -5.70 5.83 -12.96
N ARG A 78 -6.10 4.68 -13.50
CA ARG A 78 -5.42 3.40 -13.26
C ARG A 78 -3.94 3.49 -13.61
N SER A 79 -3.57 4.23 -14.66
CA SER A 79 -2.18 4.39 -15.06
C SER A 79 -1.34 5.06 -13.98
N ILE A 80 -1.87 6.05 -13.27
CA ILE A 80 -1.18 6.71 -12.16
C ILE A 80 -0.97 5.74 -11.00
N SER A 81 -2.01 4.99 -10.61
CA SER A 81 -1.90 4.01 -9.51
C SER A 81 -0.94 2.87 -9.88
N PHE A 82 -1.03 2.34 -11.10
CA PHE A 82 -0.12 1.31 -11.61
C PHE A 82 1.32 1.81 -11.74
N ALA A 83 1.55 3.07 -12.11
CA ALA A 83 2.90 3.62 -12.18
C ALA A 83 3.57 3.56 -10.80
N PHE A 84 2.85 3.95 -9.74
CA PHE A 84 3.38 3.86 -8.37
C PHE A 84 3.54 2.41 -7.89
N GLU A 85 2.55 1.55 -8.16
CA GLU A 85 2.64 0.12 -7.82
C GLU A 85 3.86 -0.55 -8.47
N ASN A 86 4.15 -0.28 -9.74
CA ASN A 86 5.29 -0.88 -10.43
C ASN A 86 6.66 -0.36 -9.94
N ILE A 87 6.69 0.82 -9.32
CA ILE A 87 7.87 1.28 -8.57
C ILE A 87 8.04 0.41 -7.31
N ALA A 88 6.94 0.03 -6.64
CA ALA A 88 6.97 -0.77 -5.42
C ALA A 88 7.06 -2.30 -5.64
N ILE A 89 6.72 -2.80 -6.83
CA ILE A 89 6.52 -4.24 -7.12
C ILE A 89 6.86 -4.55 -8.60
N PRO A 90 7.60 -5.63 -8.91
CA PRO A 90 8.40 -6.44 -8.01
C PRO A 90 9.72 -5.74 -7.68
N SER A 91 9.86 -5.21 -6.47
CA SER A 91 11.08 -4.50 -6.05
C SER A 91 11.67 -5.09 -4.76
N SER A 92 12.96 -4.84 -4.52
CA SER A 92 13.60 -5.28 -3.27
C SER A 92 13.10 -4.54 -2.04
N SER A 93 13.51 -5.02 -0.87
CA SER A 93 13.30 -4.33 0.41
C SER A 93 13.99 -2.98 0.48
N ARG A 94 15.08 -2.76 -0.27
CA ARG A 94 15.75 -1.45 -0.35
C ARG A 94 14.82 -0.43 -1.00
N ILE A 95 14.20 -0.76 -2.12
CA ILE A 95 13.24 0.11 -2.81
C ILE A 95 12.04 0.43 -1.91
N LYS A 96 11.48 -0.59 -1.25
CA LYS A 96 10.34 -0.42 -0.34
C LYS A 96 10.68 0.45 0.88
N ASN A 97 11.89 0.35 1.43
CA ASN A 97 12.40 1.27 2.47
C ASN A 97 12.55 2.70 1.95
N LEU A 98 13.07 2.88 0.72
CA LEU A 98 13.15 4.19 0.10
C LEU A 98 11.76 4.80 -0.09
N LEU A 99 10.78 4.03 -0.57
CA LEU A 99 9.39 4.48 -0.70
C LEU A 99 8.79 4.84 0.65
N TYR A 100 9.03 4.05 1.69
CA TYR A 100 8.60 4.36 3.05
C TYR A 100 9.18 5.70 3.53
N SER A 101 10.46 5.99 3.25
CA SER A 101 11.08 7.28 3.61
C SER A 101 10.41 8.50 2.95
N LYS A 102 9.61 8.28 1.89
CA LYS A 102 8.83 9.32 1.20
C LYS A 102 7.46 9.58 1.81
N LYS A 103 7.15 9.00 2.99
CA LYS A 103 5.88 9.13 3.71
C LYS A 103 4.67 8.76 2.82
N PRO A 104 4.58 7.50 2.35
CA PRO A 104 3.62 7.12 1.32
C PRO A 104 2.18 6.99 1.85
N TYR A 105 2.01 6.79 3.16
CA TYR A 105 0.73 6.41 3.74
C TYR A 105 -0.39 7.44 3.53
N PRO A 106 -0.24 8.76 3.76
CA PRO A 106 -1.35 9.70 3.59
C PRO A 106 -1.98 9.67 2.20
N GLY A 107 -1.16 9.64 1.15
CA GLY A 107 -1.62 9.56 -0.24
C GLY A 107 -2.26 8.21 -0.56
N LEU A 108 -1.59 7.10 -0.22
CA LEU A 108 -2.11 5.76 -0.50
C LEU A 108 -3.41 5.47 0.26
N ILE A 109 -3.49 5.84 1.53
CA ILE A 109 -4.68 5.64 2.37
C ILE A 109 -5.89 6.41 1.81
N ARG A 110 -5.68 7.56 1.16
CA ARG A 110 -6.75 8.30 0.48
C ARG A 110 -7.31 7.53 -0.72
N LEU A 111 -6.47 6.79 -1.47
CA LEU A 111 -6.91 6.00 -2.62
C LEU A 111 -7.79 4.79 -2.26
N LEU A 112 -7.83 4.37 -1.00
CA LEU A 112 -8.72 3.28 -0.57
C LEU A 112 -10.22 3.63 -0.67
N TYR A 113 -10.56 4.90 -0.91
CA TYR A 113 -11.92 5.39 -1.17
C TYR A 113 -12.19 5.68 -2.66
N HIS A 114 -11.28 5.28 -3.55
CA HIS A 114 -11.45 5.48 -4.97
C HIS A 114 -12.63 4.65 -5.52
N PRO A 115 -13.48 5.16 -6.42
CA PRO A 115 -14.63 4.40 -6.93
C PRO A 115 -14.25 3.19 -7.80
N ASP A 116 -13.06 3.21 -8.39
CA ASP A 116 -12.52 2.10 -9.19
C ASP A 116 -11.82 1.05 -8.31
N ILE A 117 -12.37 -0.17 -8.35
CA ILE A 117 -11.89 -1.31 -7.57
C ILE A 117 -10.47 -1.74 -7.92
N GLU A 118 -10.01 -1.54 -9.16
CA GLU A 118 -8.63 -1.87 -9.53
C GLU A 118 -7.63 -0.93 -8.86
N ILE A 119 -7.98 0.35 -8.70
CA ILE A 119 -7.16 1.32 -7.97
C ILE A 119 -7.10 0.96 -6.49
N ILE A 120 -8.23 0.56 -5.90
CA ILE A 120 -8.29 0.09 -4.51
C ILE A 120 -7.38 -1.14 -4.33
N ASP A 121 -7.54 -2.17 -5.18
CA ASP A 121 -6.77 -3.41 -5.15
C ASP A 121 -5.26 -3.12 -5.19
N ASN A 122 -4.80 -2.34 -6.18
CA ASN A 122 -3.39 -2.00 -6.34
C ASN A 122 -2.85 -1.22 -5.14
N THR A 123 -3.67 -0.31 -4.60
CA THR A 123 -3.29 0.52 -3.46
C THR A 123 -3.08 -0.33 -2.21
N ILE A 124 -4.02 -1.20 -1.85
CA ILE A 124 -3.90 -2.03 -0.63
C ILE A 124 -2.78 -3.06 -0.76
N ILE A 125 -2.53 -3.57 -1.97
CA ILE A 125 -1.34 -4.40 -2.26
C ILE A 125 -0.06 -3.61 -2.03
N THR A 126 0.04 -2.38 -2.54
CA THR A 126 1.21 -1.51 -2.37
C THR A 126 1.45 -1.19 -0.89
N ILE A 127 0.41 -0.82 -0.14
CA ILE A 127 0.48 -0.59 1.32
C ILE A 127 1.03 -1.82 2.04
N TYR A 128 0.46 -2.99 1.74
CA TYR A 128 0.89 -4.26 2.32
C TYR A 128 2.36 -4.57 2.02
N GLN A 129 2.82 -4.32 0.79
CA GLN A 129 4.22 -4.57 0.40
C GLN A 129 5.21 -3.66 1.13
N ILE A 130 4.85 -2.39 1.36
CA ILE A 130 5.66 -1.45 2.14
C ILE A 130 5.71 -1.87 3.61
N LEU A 131 4.57 -2.30 4.17
CA LEU A 131 4.49 -2.83 5.54
C LEU A 131 5.43 -4.02 5.77
N LEU A 132 5.55 -4.94 4.81
CA LEU A 132 6.38 -6.13 4.94
C LEU A 132 7.86 -5.86 5.24
N VAL A 133 8.40 -4.68 4.90
CA VAL A 133 9.80 -4.38 5.24
C VAL A 133 9.98 -4.09 6.73
N GLY A 134 9.03 -3.42 7.36
CA GLY A 134 9.00 -3.21 8.80
C GLY A 134 8.93 -4.52 9.59
N SER A 135 8.29 -5.54 9.00
CA SER A 135 8.13 -6.87 9.59
C SER A 135 9.39 -7.74 9.60
N LYS A 136 10.46 -7.36 8.87
CA LYS A 136 11.74 -8.10 8.84
C LYS A 136 12.60 -7.90 10.08
N THR A 137 12.21 -6.98 10.96
CA THR A 137 12.74 -6.89 12.32
C THR A 137 12.42 -8.19 13.08
N PRO A 138 13.40 -8.82 13.78
CA PRO A 138 13.17 -10.05 14.52
C PRO A 138 11.89 -9.97 15.38
N PRO A 139 11.04 -11.01 15.43
CA PRO A 139 9.78 -11.00 16.22
C PRO A 139 9.97 -10.63 17.70
N LYS A 140 11.20 -10.76 18.21
CA LYS A 140 11.61 -10.37 19.57
C LYS A 140 11.72 -8.85 19.79
N GLN A 141 11.71 -8.02 18.74
CA GLN A 141 11.99 -6.57 18.80
C GLN A 141 10.75 -5.68 18.93
N GLY A 142 9.60 -6.26 19.29
CA GLY A 142 8.41 -5.47 19.63
C GLY A 142 7.63 -4.98 18.42
N VAL A 143 6.64 -4.14 18.72
CA VAL A 143 5.58 -3.63 17.84
C VAL A 143 6.01 -3.24 16.42
N HIS A 144 5.07 -3.21 15.46
CA HIS A 144 5.39 -2.85 14.08
C HIS A 144 5.93 -1.40 13.96
N PRO A 145 7.07 -1.15 13.28
CA PRO A 145 7.71 0.17 13.26
C PRO A 145 6.86 1.24 12.56
N HIS A 146 6.03 0.84 11.59
CA HIS A 146 5.20 1.80 10.83
C HIS A 146 3.83 2.07 11.49
N PHE A 147 3.56 1.57 12.71
CA PHE A 147 2.24 1.71 13.33
C PHE A 147 1.82 3.17 13.46
N GLU A 148 2.67 4.00 14.07
CA GLU A 148 2.29 5.38 14.42
C GLU A 148 2.00 6.22 13.17
N GLU A 149 2.82 6.12 12.11
CA GLU A 149 2.58 6.86 10.86
C GLU A 149 1.27 6.47 10.15
N ILE A 150 0.88 5.20 10.23
CA ILE A 150 -0.40 4.74 9.68
C ILE A 150 -1.55 5.23 10.56
N GLN A 151 -1.37 5.22 11.88
CA GLN A 151 -2.37 5.74 12.81
C GLN A 151 -2.59 7.25 12.61
N GLU A 152 -1.53 8.04 12.43
CA GLU A 152 -1.58 9.50 12.22
C GLU A 152 -2.45 9.92 11.01
N CYS A 153 -2.53 9.10 9.97
CA CYS A 153 -3.38 9.35 8.80
C CYS A 153 -4.75 8.64 8.84
N ASN A 154 -5.14 8.14 10.02
CA ASN A 154 -6.32 7.29 10.24
C ASN A 154 -6.32 6.02 9.37
N GLY A 155 -5.15 5.54 8.96
CA GLY A 155 -5.01 4.44 8.02
C GLY A 155 -5.57 3.12 8.54
N ILE A 156 -5.43 2.84 9.84
CA ILE A 156 -5.96 1.60 10.45
C ILE A 156 -7.48 1.51 10.28
N VAL A 157 -8.19 2.57 10.64
CA VAL A 157 -9.67 2.65 10.52
C VAL A 157 -10.10 2.51 9.07
N LYS A 158 -9.37 3.13 8.14
CA LYS A 158 -9.69 3.11 6.71
C LYS A 158 -9.43 1.74 6.06
N ILE A 159 -8.34 1.07 6.42
CA ILE A 159 -8.06 -0.31 5.99
C ILE A 159 -9.12 -1.26 6.54
N PHE A 160 -9.55 -1.07 7.79
CA PHE A 160 -10.62 -1.88 8.37
C PHE A 160 -11.98 -1.65 7.69
N ALA A 161 -12.30 -0.40 7.36
CA ALA A 161 -13.48 -0.07 6.58
C ALA A 161 -13.46 -0.76 5.21
N LEU A 162 -12.32 -0.75 4.50
CA LEU A 162 -12.14 -1.47 3.24
C LEU A 162 -12.37 -2.98 3.41
N PHE A 163 -11.82 -3.60 4.46
CA PHE A 163 -12.07 -5.01 4.76
C PHE A 163 -13.57 -5.32 4.87
N ARG A 164 -14.32 -4.49 5.60
CA ARG A 164 -15.77 -4.66 5.79
C ARG A 164 -16.58 -4.43 4.52
N GLN A 165 -16.14 -3.56 3.61
CA GLN A 165 -16.81 -3.34 2.34
C GLN A 165 -16.83 -4.59 1.45
N ASN A 166 -15.84 -5.48 1.58
CA ASN A 166 -15.81 -6.80 0.92
C ASN A 166 -16.05 -6.72 -0.60
N GLN A 167 -15.52 -5.69 -1.27
CA GLN A 167 -15.75 -5.46 -2.70
C GLN A 167 -15.00 -6.47 -3.58
N SER A 168 -13.81 -6.90 -3.16
CA SER A 168 -13.03 -7.96 -3.81
C SER A 168 -12.38 -8.85 -2.76
N LYS A 169 -12.27 -10.16 -3.05
CA LYS A 169 -11.49 -11.08 -2.20
C LYS A 169 -10.06 -10.58 -2.03
N LYS A 170 -9.47 -10.07 -3.12
CA LYS A 170 -8.09 -9.56 -3.13
C LYS A 170 -7.91 -8.42 -2.12
N SER A 171 -8.71 -7.35 -2.23
CA SER A 171 -8.62 -6.21 -1.31
C SER A 171 -8.90 -6.62 0.14
N LYS A 172 -9.91 -7.47 0.35
CA LYS A 172 -10.27 -7.98 1.69
C LYS A 172 -9.14 -8.76 2.35
N ASP A 173 -8.53 -9.70 1.62
CA ASP A 173 -7.41 -10.48 2.12
C ASP A 173 -6.22 -9.57 2.44
N ARG A 174 -5.85 -8.64 1.55
CA ARG A 174 -4.72 -7.73 1.78
C ARG A 174 -5.00 -6.76 2.93
N ALA A 175 -6.25 -6.33 3.13
CA ALA A 175 -6.62 -5.48 4.26
C ALA A 175 -6.44 -6.20 5.60
N VAL A 176 -6.91 -7.44 5.71
CA VAL A 176 -6.73 -8.27 6.91
C VAL A 176 -5.26 -8.55 7.19
N LEU A 177 -4.50 -8.94 6.15
CA LEU A 177 -3.07 -9.18 6.30
C LEU A 177 -2.31 -7.91 6.70
N SER A 178 -2.74 -6.74 6.22
CA SER A 178 -2.16 -5.44 6.61
C SER A 178 -2.43 -5.13 8.08
N ILE A 179 -3.69 -5.29 8.55
CA ILE A 179 -4.04 -5.05 9.96
C ILE A 179 -3.29 -6.01 10.88
N GLY A 180 -3.24 -7.31 10.56
CA GLY A 180 -2.47 -8.28 11.34
C GLY A 180 -0.99 -7.91 11.43
N ASN A 181 -0.43 -7.30 10.38
CA ASN A 181 0.96 -6.86 10.35
C ASN A 181 1.17 -5.60 11.22
N ILE A 182 0.29 -4.61 11.06
CA ILE A 182 0.30 -3.36 11.83
C ILE A 182 0.23 -3.65 13.33
N PHE A 183 -0.64 -4.56 13.75
CA PHE A 183 -0.83 -4.93 15.16
C PHE A 183 0.07 -6.06 15.67
N ARG A 184 1.16 -6.39 14.96
CA ARG A 184 2.16 -7.34 15.47
C ARG A 184 2.58 -6.97 16.90
N ALA A 185 2.44 -7.90 17.84
CA ALA A 185 2.74 -7.72 19.27
C ALA A 185 2.03 -6.53 19.96
N ARG A 186 0.99 -5.94 19.34
CA ARG A 186 0.21 -4.84 19.88
C ARG A 186 -1.25 -5.28 20.01
N GLU A 187 -1.92 -4.88 21.08
CA GLU A 187 -3.36 -5.14 21.24
C GLU A 187 -4.13 -4.44 20.10
N ILE A 188 -5.12 -5.13 19.51
CA ILE A 188 -6.16 -4.48 18.72
C ILE A 188 -7.21 -3.98 19.72
N PRO A 189 -7.30 -2.67 20.03
CA PRO A 189 -8.11 -2.19 21.14
C PRO A 189 -9.61 -2.34 20.87
N ASP A 190 -10.04 -2.10 19.63
CA ASP A 190 -11.43 -2.27 19.23
C ASP A 190 -11.79 -3.76 19.17
N GLN A 191 -12.72 -4.18 20.03
CA GLN A 191 -13.13 -5.57 20.15
C GLN A 191 -13.75 -6.12 18.86
N ASN A 192 -14.55 -5.33 18.15
CA ASN A 192 -15.20 -5.79 16.92
C ASN A 192 -14.16 -6.02 15.82
N MET A 193 -13.21 -5.09 15.65
CA MET A 193 -12.09 -5.23 14.75
C MET A 193 -11.26 -6.46 15.10
N ARG A 194 -10.93 -6.65 16.38
CA ARG A 194 -10.15 -7.80 16.84
C ARG A 194 -10.83 -9.12 16.47
N THR A 195 -12.10 -9.28 16.82
CA THR A 195 -12.87 -10.50 16.51
C THR A 195 -13.00 -10.72 15.00
N GLU A 196 -13.38 -9.72 14.22
CA GLU A 196 -13.58 -9.87 12.77
C GLU A 196 -12.27 -10.20 12.02
N ILE A 197 -11.18 -9.53 12.38
CA ILE A 197 -9.88 -9.75 11.74
C ILE A 197 -9.32 -11.13 12.09
N ILE A 198 -9.39 -11.53 13.36
CA ILE A 198 -8.93 -12.86 13.79
C ILE A 198 -9.79 -13.96 13.17
N SER A 199 -11.12 -13.80 13.15
CA SER A 199 -12.03 -14.75 12.50
C SER A 199 -11.72 -14.90 11.01
N TYR A 200 -11.49 -13.81 10.29
CA TYR A 200 -11.16 -13.89 8.87
C TYR A 200 -9.77 -14.48 8.63
N LEU A 201 -8.77 -14.17 9.47
CA LEU A 201 -7.46 -14.85 9.42
C LEU A 201 -7.58 -16.36 9.62
N LYS A 202 -8.46 -16.82 10.52
CA LYS A 202 -8.79 -18.24 10.74
C LYS A 202 -9.47 -18.89 9.51
N ILE A 203 -10.18 -18.13 8.69
CA ILE A 203 -10.68 -18.63 7.41
C ILE A 203 -9.52 -18.75 6.41
N CYS A 204 -8.67 -17.72 6.32
CA CYS A 204 -7.54 -17.68 5.39
C CYS A 204 -6.51 -18.79 5.61
N VAL A 205 -6.35 -19.35 6.82
CA VAL A 205 -5.44 -20.50 7.04
C VAL A 205 -5.82 -21.75 6.25
N ASN A 206 -7.06 -21.83 5.77
CA ASN A 206 -7.59 -22.91 4.94
C ASN A 206 -7.80 -22.47 3.47
N ASP A 207 -7.24 -21.32 3.07
CA ASP A 207 -7.38 -20.82 1.69
C ASP A 207 -6.69 -21.76 0.68
N THR A 208 -7.27 -21.86 -0.50
CA THR A 208 -6.70 -22.58 -1.65
C THR A 208 -5.43 -21.92 -2.17
N ASP A 209 -5.30 -20.60 -2.02
CA ASP A 209 -4.08 -19.86 -2.31
C ASP A 209 -3.07 -20.09 -1.18
N VAL A 210 -2.03 -20.85 -1.50
CA VAL A 210 -0.95 -21.21 -0.56
C VAL A 210 -0.30 -19.96 0.04
N TRP A 211 -0.14 -18.89 -0.74
CA TRP A 211 0.45 -17.65 -0.25
C TRP A 211 -0.43 -17.00 0.81
N ILE A 212 -1.74 -16.91 0.57
CA ILE A 212 -2.70 -16.36 1.54
C ILE A 212 -2.69 -17.18 2.83
N LYS A 213 -2.75 -18.50 2.70
CA LYS A 213 -2.70 -19.43 3.82
C LYS A 213 -1.45 -19.21 4.68
N ASP A 214 -0.28 -19.12 4.07
CA ASP A 214 0.95 -18.94 4.82
C ASP A 214 1.02 -17.56 5.47
N GLN A 215 0.65 -16.49 4.76
CA GLN A 215 0.60 -15.15 5.36
C GLN A 215 -0.37 -15.07 6.54
N ALA A 216 -1.54 -15.72 6.45
CA ALA A 216 -2.50 -15.77 7.54
C ALA A 216 -1.91 -16.43 8.80
N LYS A 217 -1.17 -17.54 8.65
CA LYS A 217 -0.47 -18.19 9.77
C LYS A 217 0.52 -17.26 10.44
N TRP A 218 1.32 -16.54 9.65
CA TRP A 218 2.27 -15.57 10.18
C TRP A 218 1.58 -14.45 10.94
N ARG A 219 0.48 -13.90 10.39
CA ARG A 219 -0.29 -12.84 11.04
C ARG A 219 -0.97 -13.28 12.34
N ILE A 220 -1.50 -14.50 12.41
CA ILE A 220 -2.02 -15.05 13.65
C ILE A 220 -0.91 -15.14 14.71
N LYS A 221 0.26 -15.68 14.35
CA LYS A 221 1.41 -15.76 15.27
C LYS A 221 1.85 -14.38 15.77
N ASP A 222 1.90 -13.40 14.87
CA ASP A 222 2.27 -12.01 15.17
C ASP A 222 1.28 -11.36 16.15
N LEU A 223 -0.03 -11.61 15.99
CA LEU A 223 -1.07 -11.10 16.88
C LEU A 223 -1.03 -11.77 18.26
N MET A 224 -0.79 -13.08 18.32
CA MET A 224 -0.68 -13.85 19.57
C MET A 224 0.49 -13.43 20.48
N LEU A 225 1.42 -12.61 19.98
CA LEU A 225 2.46 -12.02 20.82
C LEU A 225 1.87 -11.07 21.89
N ASN A 226 0.69 -10.49 21.64
CA ASN A 226 -0.08 -9.75 22.63
C ASN A 226 -1.12 -10.66 23.33
N PRO A 227 -1.26 -10.61 24.67
CA PRO A 227 -2.14 -11.52 25.41
C PRO A 227 -3.63 -11.34 25.12
N VAL A 228 -4.11 -10.11 24.86
CA VAL A 228 -5.54 -9.85 24.57
C VAL A 228 -5.91 -10.44 23.22
N ASN A 229 -5.08 -10.24 22.20
CA ASN A 229 -5.27 -10.85 20.90
C ASN A 229 -5.13 -12.38 20.96
N ARG A 230 -4.19 -12.90 21.77
CA ARG A 230 -4.02 -14.34 21.97
C ARG A 230 -5.29 -15.00 22.51
N ALA A 231 -5.91 -14.41 23.53
CA ALA A 231 -7.15 -14.91 24.10
C ALA A 231 -8.28 -15.00 23.06
N GLU A 232 -8.37 -14.03 22.14
CA GLU A 232 -9.34 -14.07 21.03
C GLU A 232 -8.97 -15.14 19.98
N VAL A 233 -7.67 -15.36 19.70
CA VAL A 233 -7.23 -16.42 18.79
C VAL A 233 -7.54 -17.81 19.36
N GLU A 234 -7.30 -18.03 20.64
CA GLU A 234 -7.52 -19.33 21.32
C GLU A 234 -9.00 -19.62 21.60
N LYS A 235 -9.88 -18.62 21.40
CA LYS A 235 -11.32 -18.82 21.48
C LYS A 235 -11.76 -19.82 20.42
N ASP A 236 -12.59 -20.77 20.81
CA ASP A 236 -13.18 -21.82 19.96
C ASP A 236 -12.20 -22.87 19.41
N GLY A 237 -10.98 -22.99 19.97
CA GLY A 237 -10.00 -24.04 19.67
C GLY A 237 -8.91 -23.60 18.70
#